data_AF-A0A024QHN9-F1
#
_entry.id   AF-A0A024QHN9-F1
#
_cell.length_a   1.000
_cell.length_b   1.000
_cell.length_c   1.000
_cell.angle_alpha   90.00
_cell.angle_beta   90.00
_cell.angle_gamma   90.00
#
_symmetry.space_group_name_H-M   'P 1'
#
loop_
_entity.id
_entity.type
_entity.pdbx_description
1 polymer ?
#
loop_
_entity_poly.entity_id
_entity_poly.type
_entity_poly.pdbx_seq_one_letter_code
_entity_poly.pdbx_strand_id
1 'polypeptide(L)'
;MIFSYYYDNEKTHRLNCGFLVISINVNTNGTVETGFNAFIEEVIDGEIVKKETQNRFFNFPNNNETGNNHDIDFLRKRFADENKWLFEIRNNKNTSQNTIIGLISNTALNNPIGLEILHDSDLYNSEVRASNLSAIDNNQSAPVIKQTMVNANFSSIGYPNGFNSVTATYNKEMQYMNIKEFSQKTYEDIPYETPFVIEMNLAPETFNLKYEGSPFLSLNVQNVGRVNLYQDKLSFLRSGHQEQDVIEANYDDEKQPSDFFDNGFKTDSKLVLEADGRDSISIRYAGKKLIGMYNSNVTVSEIEVAGGVSRQAIEEKDETNPNYFISNKLDNLTVFYTK
;
A
#
# COMPACT_ATOMS: atom_id res chain seq x y z
N MET A 1 -20.60 -6.36 10.53
CA MET A 1 -20.19 -6.66 11.91
C MET A 1 -18.86 -6.00 12.18
N ILE A 2 -18.71 -5.36 13.34
CA ILE A 2 -17.45 -4.71 13.76
C ILE A 2 -17.15 -5.13 15.21
N PHE A 3 -15.91 -5.54 15.46
CA PHE A 3 -15.35 -5.76 16.78
C PHE A 3 -14.42 -4.59 17.12
N SER A 4 -14.74 -3.80 18.13
CA SER A 4 -13.98 -2.62 18.53
C SER A 4 -13.31 -2.85 19.88
N TYR A 5 -11.99 -2.98 19.87
CA TYR A 5 -11.15 -3.05 21.07
C TYR A 5 -10.75 -1.63 21.48
N TYR A 6 -10.88 -1.28 22.77
CA TYR A 6 -10.49 0.04 23.28
C TYR A 6 -9.36 -0.05 24.30
N TYR A 7 -8.48 0.95 24.29
CA TYR A 7 -7.24 1.00 25.09
C TYR A 7 -7.26 2.08 26.18
N ASP A 8 -8.29 2.92 26.19
CA ASP A 8 -8.57 3.93 27.20
C ASP A 8 -10.06 3.92 27.58
N ASN A 9 -10.42 4.60 28.67
CA ASN A 9 -11.79 4.60 29.19
C ASN A 9 -12.72 5.47 28.35
N GLU A 10 -12.15 6.51 27.72
CA GLU A 10 -12.82 7.47 26.86
C GLU A 10 -13.15 6.87 25.47
N LYS A 11 -12.61 5.69 25.16
CA LYS A 11 -12.66 5.02 23.85
C LYS A 11 -12.14 5.91 22.73
N THR A 12 -11.14 6.73 22.98
CA THR A 12 -10.54 7.55 21.91
C THR A 12 -9.51 6.77 21.12
N HIS A 13 -8.81 5.83 21.76
CA HIS A 13 -7.93 4.86 21.11
C HIS A 13 -8.61 3.49 20.93
N ARG A 14 -8.83 3.10 19.68
CA ARG A 14 -9.54 1.87 19.31
C ARG A 14 -8.86 1.11 18.19
N LEU A 15 -9.01 -0.22 18.21
CA LEU A 15 -8.69 -1.10 17.09
C LEU A 15 -9.96 -1.82 16.64
N ASN A 16 -10.41 -1.51 15.43
CA ASN A 16 -11.64 -2.05 14.85
C ASN A 16 -11.29 -3.19 13.89
N CYS A 17 -11.92 -4.35 14.08
CA CYS A 17 -11.88 -5.48 13.14
C CYS A 17 -13.28 -5.65 12.53
N GLY A 18 -13.40 -5.47 11.22
CA GLY A 18 -14.69 -5.42 10.54
C GLY A 18 -14.87 -6.48 9.47
N PHE A 19 -16.11 -6.93 9.35
CA PHE A 19 -16.63 -7.77 8.27
C PHE A 19 -17.86 -7.08 7.69
N LEU A 20 -17.74 -6.61 6.44
CA LEU A 20 -18.78 -5.89 5.72
C LEU A 20 -19.20 -6.68 4.48
N VAL A 21 -20.41 -7.22 4.47
CA VAL A 21 -20.96 -7.88 3.27
C VAL A 21 -21.21 -6.82 2.20
N ILE A 22 -20.65 -7.02 1.01
CA ILE A 22 -20.80 -6.13 -0.14
C ILE A 22 -21.77 -6.71 -1.18
N SER A 23 -21.90 -8.02 -1.27
CA SER A 23 -22.77 -8.68 -2.24
C SER A 23 -23.21 -10.06 -1.77
N ILE A 24 -24.38 -10.48 -2.25
CA ILE A 24 -24.88 -11.84 -2.12
C ILE A 24 -25.43 -12.24 -3.48
N ASN A 25 -24.86 -13.29 -4.07
CA ASN A 25 -25.28 -13.82 -5.36
C ASN A 25 -25.70 -15.27 -5.18
N VAL A 26 -26.79 -15.68 -5.84
CA VAL A 26 -27.19 -17.09 -5.90
C VAL A 26 -26.82 -17.63 -7.27
N ASN A 27 -25.89 -18.56 -7.30
CA ASN A 27 -25.44 -19.21 -8.52
C ASN A 27 -26.50 -20.16 -9.07
N THR A 28 -26.40 -20.50 -10.36
CA THR A 28 -27.35 -21.39 -11.05
C THR A 28 -27.45 -22.79 -10.45
N ASN A 29 -26.42 -23.23 -9.71
CA ASN A 29 -26.40 -24.48 -8.95
C ASN A 29 -26.96 -24.35 -7.52
N GLY A 30 -27.52 -23.19 -7.16
CA GLY A 30 -28.06 -22.87 -5.83
C GLY A 30 -27.03 -22.40 -4.81
N THR A 31 -25.74 -22.42 -5.10
CA THR A 31 -24.69 -21.96 -4.17
C THR A 31 -24.87 -20.47 -3.90
N VAL A 32 -24.83 -20.07 -2.63
CA VAL A 32 -24.87 -18.67 -2.22
C VAL A 32 -23.44 -18.18 -2.10
N GLU A 33 -23.05 -17.27 -2.99
CA GLU A 33 -21.78 -16.55 -2.92
C GLU A 33 -21.98 -15.26 -2.12
N THR A 34 -21.23 -15.10 -1.06
CA THR A 34 -21.20 -13.88 -0.24
C THR A 34 -19.88 -13.16 -0.47
N GLY A 35 -19.94 -12.00 -1.13
CA GLY A 35 -18.81 -11.08 -1.22
C GLY A 35 -18.74 -10.20 0.02
N PHE A 36 -17.54 -10.02 0.57
CA PHE A 36 -17.33 -9.19 1.75
C PHE A 36 -15.97 -8.47 1.75
N ASN A 37 -15.92 -7.37 2.48
CA ASN A 37 -14.71 -6.64 2.84
C ASN A 37 -14.37 -6.94 4.30
N ALA A 38 -13.22 -7.55 4.51
CA ALA A 38 -12.57 -7.65 5.81
C ALA A 38 -11.66 -6.44 6.01
N PHE A 39 -11.71 -5.80 7.17
CA PHE A 39 -10.78 -4.72 7.50
C PHE A 39 -10.30 -4.80 8.94
N ILE A 40 -9.13 -4.23 9.19
CA ILE A 40 -8.61 -3.95 10.52
C ILE A 40 -8.04 -2.54 10.48
N GLU A 41 -8.45 -1.70 11.42
CA GLU A 41 -8.01 -0.30 11.47
C GLU A 41 -7.75 0.13 12.91
N GLU A 42 -6.79 1.02 13.07
CA GLU A 42 -6.51 1.71 14.31
C GLU A 42 -7.02 3.14 14.21
N VAL A 43 -7.77 3.55 15.24
CA VAL A 43 -8.42 4.85 15.35
C VAL A 43 -7.92 5.52 16.62
N ILE A 44 -7.43 6.75 16.52
CA ILE A 44 -7.00 7.57 17.65
C ILE A 44 -7.71 8.91 17.53
N ASP A 45 -8.42 9.31 18.59
CA ASP A 45 -9.19 10.56 18.66
C ASP A 45 -10.18 10.75 17.49
N GLY A 46 -10.72 9.64 16.98
CA GLY A 46 -11.68 9.61 15.87
C GLY A 46 -11.07 9.55 14.48
N GLU A 47 -9.75 9.67 14.35
CA GLU A 47 -9.03 9.61 13.08
C GLU A 47 -8.48 8.20 12.82
N ILE A 48 -8.66 7.67 11.60
CA ILE A 48 -8.06 6.40 11.19
C ILE A 48 -6.58 6.64 10.94
N VAL A 49 -5.73 6.17 11.86
CA VAL A 49 -4.26 6.32 11.75
C VAL A 49 -3.62 5.19 10.95
N LYS A 50 -4.25 4.01 10.92
CA LYS A 50 -3.76 2.85 10.17
C LYS A 50 -4.90 1.93 9.76
N LYS A 51 -4.84 1.33 8.56
CA LYS A 51 -5.89 0.45 8.08
C LYS A 51 -5.39 -0.55 7.04
N GLU A 52 -5.74 -1.82 7.22
CA GLU A 52 -5.69 -2.85 6.19
C GLU A 52 -7.09 -3.24 5.75
N THR A 53 -7.24 -3.59 4.48
CA THR A 53 -8.51 -4.10 3.94
C THR A 53 -8.26 -5.23 2.94
N GLN A 54 -9.11 -6.25 2.96
CA GLN A 54 -9.11 -7.36 2.01
C GLN A 54 -10.52 -7.68 1.55
N ASN A 55 -10.69 -7.82 0.23
CA ASN A 55 -11.96 -8.22 -0.37
C ASN A 55 -11.91 -9.73 -0.65
N ARG A 56 -12.99 -10.43 -0.31
CA ARG A 56 -13.08 -11.90 -0.39
C ARG A 56 -14.50 -12.34 -0.73
N PHE A 57 -14.60 -13.59 -1.16
CA PHE A 57 -15.85 -14.27 -1.45
C PHE A 57 -15.89 -15.61 -0.71
N PHE A 58 -16.99 -15.90 -0.04
CA PHE A 58 -17.29 -17.22 0.50
C PHE A 58 -18.43 -17.85 -0.26
N ASN A 59 -18.38 -19.17 -0.40
CA ASN A 59 -19.40 -19.95 -1.05
C ASN A 59 -20.08 -20.85 -0.03
N PHE A 60 -21.39 -20.71 0.09
CA PHE A 60 -22.20 -21.51 0.98
C PHE A 60 -23.08 -22.47 0.18
N PRO A 61 -23.16 -23.74 0.58
CA PRO A 61 -24.05 -24.69 -0.08
C PRO A 61 -25.52 -24.28 0.14
N ASN A 62 -26.39 -24.54 -0.85
CA ASN A 62 -27.82 -24.27 -0.71
C ASN A 62 -28.44 -25.22 0.33
N ASN A 63 -28.84 -24.72 1.49
CA ASN A 63 -29.53 -25.54 2.48
C ASN A 63 -31.05 -25.30 2.36
N ASN A 64 -31.73 -26.19 1.64
CA ASN A 64 -33.20 -26.28 1.64
C ASN A 64 -33.75 -26.92 2.94
N GLU A 65 -32.89 -27.39 3.84
CA GLU A 65 -33.28 -28.02 5.09
C GLU A 65 -33.19 -27.03 6.25
N THR A 66 -34.36 -26.81 6.85
CA THR A 66 -34.62 -25.91 7.98
C THR A 66 -33.63 -26.12 9.13
N GLY A 67 -32.77 -25.13 9.39
CA GLY A 67 -32.07 -24.98 10.68
C GLY A 67 -30.55 -24.79 10.64
N ASN A 68 -29.88 -24.94 9.50
CA ASN A 68 -28.43 -24.73 9.40
C ASN A 68 -28.10 -23.35 8.83
N ASN A 69 -28.04 -22.35 9.70
CA ASN A 69 -27.53 -21.02 9.37
C ASN A 69 -26.12 -21.10 8.75
N HIS A 70 -25.84 -20.20 7.80
CA HIS A 70 -24.52 -19.99 7.22
C HIS A 70 -23.67 -19.17 8.20
N ASP A 71 -23.02 -19.82 9.16
CA ASP A 71 -22.24 -19.05 10.15
C ASP A 71 -20.82 -18.78 9.66
N ILE A 72 -20.31 -17.63 10.08
CA ILE A 72 -18.95 -17.18 9.83
C ILE A 72 -18.25 -17.13 11.18
N ASP A 73 -17.14 -17.86 11.30
CA ASP A 73 -16.34 -17.88 12.52
C ASP A 73 -15.34 -16.73 12.49
N PHE A 74 -15.23 -16.01 13.60
CA PHE A 74 -14.32 -14.88 13.78
C PHE A 74 -13.29 -15.19 14.89
N LEU A 75 -12.04 -15.42 14.51
CA LEU A 75 -10.92 -15.59 15.44
C LEU A 75 -10.11 -14.30 15.52
N ARG A 76 -9.81 -13.85 16.74
CA ARG A 76 -9.00 -12.66 16.99
C ARG A 76 -7.83 -13.05 17.87
N LYS A 77 -6.61 -12.72 17.43
CA LYS A 77 -5.38 -13.08 18.12
C LYS A 77 -4.47 -11.87 18.23
N ARG A 78 -3.81 -11.72 19.38
CA ARG A 78 -2.74 -10.74 19.60
C ARG A 78 -1.43 -11.48 19.83
N PHE A 79 -0.40 -11.12 19.08
CA PHE A 79 0.98 -11.54 19.30
C PHE A 79 1.70 -10.35 19.94
N ALA A 80 1.79 -10.36 21.26
CA ALA A 80 2.26 -9.21 22.04
C ALA A 80 3.72 -8.85 21.71
N ASP A 81 4.59 -9.85 21.58
CA ASP A 81 6.02 -9.63 21.29
C ASP A 81 6.28 -9.02 19.91
N GLU A 82 5.33 -9.17 18.99
CA GLU A 82 5.38 -8.62 17.62
C GLU A 82 4.48 -7.39 17.45
N ASN A 83 3.79 -6.93 18.50
CA ASN A 83 2.76 -5.88 18.45
C ASN A 83 1.71 -6.10 17.35
N LYS A 84 1.39 -7.37 17.07
CA LYS A 84 0.59 -7.78 15.91
C LYS A 84 -0.80 -8.24 16.34
N TRP A 85 -1.82 -7.65 15.73
CA TRP A 85 -3.21 -8.03 15.86
C TRP A 85 -3.68 -8.73 14.61
N LEU A 86 -4.36 -9.86 14.77
CA LEU A 86 -4.94 -10.62 13.67
C LEU A 86 -6.43 -10.80 13.85
N PHE A 87 -7.11 -10.69 12.71
CA PHE A 87 -8.50 -11.01 12.53
C PHE A 87 -8.63 -12.06 11.43
N GLU A 88 -9.08 -13.24 11.83
CA GLU A 88 -9.32 -14.35 10.93
C GLU A 88 -10.83 -14.60 10.83
N ILE A 89 -11.30 -14.67 9.59
CA ILE A 89 -12.70 -14.90 9.24
C ILE A 89 -12.75 -16.23 8.52
N ARG A 90 -13.54 -17.19 8.99
CA ARG A 90 -13.65 -18.53 8.40
C ARG A 90 -15.09 -18.84 8.00
N ASN A 91 -15.26 -19.45 6.84
CA ASN A 91 -16.51 -20.11 6.49
C ASN A 91 -16.64 -21.40 7.31
N ASN A 92 -17.64 -21.49 8.17
CA ASN A 92 -17.81 -22.65 9.05
C ASN A 92 -18.23 -23.94 8.30
N LYS A 93 -18.74 -23.82 7.07
CA LYS A 93 -19.10 -24.96 6.21
C LYS A 93 -17.95 -25.39 5.30
N ASN A 94 -16.95 -24.53 5.11
CA ASN A 94 -15.77 -24.81 4.32
C ASN A 94 -14.55 -24.12 4.93
N THR A 95 -13.86 -24.81 5.84
CA THR A 95 -12.71 -24.26 6.57
C THR A 95 -11.50 -23.93 5.68
N SER A 96 -11.47 -24.45 4.45
CA SER A 96 -10.49 -24.03 3.44
C SER A 96 -10.72 -22.59 2.93
N GLN A 97 -11.95 -22.08 3.07
CA GLN A 97 -12.29 -20.68 2.83
C GLN A 97 -12.14 -19.90 4.14
N ASN A 98 -10.95 -19.34 4.32
CA ASN A 98 -10.67 -18.39 5.38
C ASN A 98 -9.97 -17.16 4.81
N THR A 99 -9.97 -16.08 5.59
CA THR A 99 -9.16 -14.91 5.31
C THR A 99 -8.54 -14.41 6.62
N ILE A 100 -7.25 -14.08 6.57
CA ILE A 100 -6.50 -13.51 7.68
C ILE A 100 -6.10 -12.10 7.28
N ILE A 101 -6.48 -11.14 8.11
CA ILE A 101 -6.04 -9.75 8.02
C ILE A 101 -5.42 -9.35 9.35
N GLY A 102 -4.45 -8.45 9.33
CA GLY A 102 -3.77 -8.05 10.55
C GLY A 102 -3.22 -6.64 10.49
N LEU A 103 -2.83 -6.15 11.66
CA LEU A 103 -2.26 -4.83 11.88
C LEU A 103 -1.13 -4.95 12.89
N ILE A 104 0.03 -4.40 12.56
CA ILE A 104 1.11 -4.15 13.52
C ILE A 104 0.87 -2.74 14.05
N SER A 105 0.83 -2.55 15.37
CA SER A 105 0.55 -1.23 15.95
C SER A 105 1.62 -0.84 16.96
N ASN A 106 2.18 0.36 16.78
CA ASN A 106 3.16 0.93 17.72
C ASN A 106 2.50 1.63 18.90
N THR A 107 1.18 1.78 18.89
CA THR A 107 0.39 2.49 19.90
C THR A 107 -0.49 1.55 20.70
N ALA A 108 -1.07 0.52 20.08
CA ALA A 108 -1.88 -0.51 20.73
C ALA A 108 -1.03 -1.63 21.40
N LEU A 109 -0.09 -1.23 22.25
CA LEU A 109 0.94 -2.09 22.86
C LEU A 109 0.47 -2.88 24.09
N ASN A 110 -0.68 -2.53 24.66
CA ASN A 110 -1.23 -3.19 25.85
C ASN A 110 -2.35 -4.16 25.47
N ASN A 111 -2.82 -4.94 26.44
CA ASN A 111 -4.10 -5.63 26.27
C ASN A 111 -5.23 -4.59 26.27
N PRO A 112 -6.24 -4.75 25.40
CA PRO A 112 -7.38 -3.85 25.39
C PRO A 112 -8.11 -3.95 26.74
N ILE A 113 -8.60 -2.81 27.23
CA ILE A 113 -9.32 -2.76 28.51
C ILE A 113 -10.80 -3.10 28.34
N GLY A 114 -11.27 -3.25 27.10
CA GLY A 114 -12.48 -3.99 26.78
C GLY A 114 -12.78 -4.08 25.28
N LEU A 115 -14.00 -4.56 24.99
CA LEU A 115 -14.45 -4.91 23.64
C LEU A 115 -15.93 -4.51 23.48
N GLU A 116 -16.24 -3.86 22.36
CA GLU A 116 -17.60 -3.66 21.87
C GLU A 116 -17.82 -4.43 20.56
N ILE A 117 -19.00 -5.00 20.38
CA ILE A 117 -19.38 -5.69 19.15
C ILE A 117 -20.59 -4.98 18.58
N LEU A 118 -20.45 -4.42 17.39
CA LEU A 118 -21.48 -3.67 16.69
C LEU A 118 -22.01 -4.49 15.52
N HIS A 119 -23.33 -4.63 15.45
CA HIS A 119 -24.06 -5.28 14.38
C HIS A 119 -24.86 -4.22 13.63
N ASP A 120 -24.45 -3.93 12.39
CA ASP A 120 -25.01 -2.83 11.61
C ASP A 120 -26.21 -3.24 10.73
N SER A 121 -26.88 -4.35 11.05
CA SER A 121 -28.05 -4.76 10.27
C SER A 121 -28.99 -5.70 11.02
N ASP A 122 -30.25 -5.31 11.11
CA ASP A 122 -31.38 -6.17 11.51
C ASP A 122 -31.73 -7.23 10.43
N LEU A 123 -31.14 -7.14 9.23
CA LEU A 123 -31.39 -8.07 8.11
C LEU A 123 -30.63 -9.39 8.27
N TYR A 124 -29.66 -9.46 9.18
CA TYR A 124 -28.92 -10.68 9.46
C TYR A 124 -29.32 -11.25 10.82
N ASN A 125 -30.24 -12.19 10.78
CA ASN A 125 -30.54 -13.10 11.90
C ASN A 125 -29.47 -14.19 12.05
N SER A 126 -28.22 -13.87 11.69
CA SER A 126 -27.09 -14.69 12.11
C SER A 126 -26.94 -14.43 13.60
N GLU A 127 -27.47 -15.33 14.42
CA GLU A 127 -26.91 -15.59 15.74
C GLU A 127 -25.43 -15.90 15.53
N VAL A 128 -24.60 -14.86 15.42
CA VAL A 128 -23.16 -15.02 15.35
C VAL A 128 -22.78 -15.54 16.72
N ARG A 129 -22.72 -16.86 16.83
CA ARG A 129 -22.03 -17.56 17.90
C ARG A 129 -20.55 -17.28 17.70
N ALA A 130 -20.15 -16.06 18.02
CA ALA A 130 -18.76 -15.70 18.16
C ALA A 130 -18.21 -16.57 19.29
N SER A 131 -17.57 -17.67 18.92
CA SER A 131 -16.68 -18.34 19.86
C SER A 131 -15.53 -17.37 20.09
N ASN A 132 -15.60 -16.60 21.18
CA ASN A 132 -14.54 -15.74 21.69
C ASN A 132 -13.38 -16.63 22.14
N LEU A 133 -12.68 -17.26 21.20
CA LEU A 133 -11.47 -18.02 21.46
C LEU A 133 -10.31 -17.04 21.45
N SER A 134 -10.05 -16.41 22.59
CA SER A 134 -8.75 -15.80 22.85
C SER A 134 -7.76 -16.92 23.14
N ALA A 135 -6.99 -17.33 22.14
CA ALA A 135 -5.81 -18.17 22.37
C ALA A 135 -4.60 -17.24 22.49
N ILE A 136 -4.01 -17.17 23.67
CA ILE A 136 -2.62 -16.72 23.84
C ILE A 136 -1.79 -17.94 23.43
N ASP A 137 -1.40 -18.00 22.16
CA ASP A 137 -0.59 -19.09 21.66
C ASP A 137 0.88 -18.68 21.71
N ASN A 138 1.58 -19.13 22.75
CA ASN A 138 3.00 -18.85 22.94
C ASN A 138 3.91 -19.71 22.03
N ASN A 139 3.33 -20.66 21.29
CA ASN A 139 4.08 -21.65 20.50
C ASN A 139 3.87 -21.54 18.98
N GLN A 140 2.99 -20.64 18.51
CA GLN A 140 2.83 -20.36 17.09
C GLN A 140 3.53 -19.05 16.72
N SER A 141 4.46 -19.12 15.76
CA SER A 141 4.96 -17.93 15.06
C SER A 141 3.78 -17.20 14.43
N ALA A 142 3.70 -15.88 14.61
CA ALA A 142 2.63 -15.13 13.99
C ALA A 142 2.73 -15.25 12.46
N PRO A 143 1.61 -15.38 11.73
CA PRO A 143 1.63 -15.34 10.28
C PRO A 143 2.18 -14.00 9.79
N VAL A 144 2.82 -14.07 8.61
CA VAL A 144 3.27 -12.89 7.87
C VAL A 144 2.05 -12.16 7.32
N ILE A 145 1.96 -10.87 7.59
CA ILE A 145 0.89 -10.01 7.12
C ILE A 145 1.44 -8.81 6.37
N LYS A 146 0.66 -8.28 5.44
CA LYS A 146 0.94 -7.04 4.72
C LYS A 146 0.62 -5.85 5.63
N GLN A 147 1.46 -4.82 5.64
CA GLN A 147 1.24 -3.53 6.29
C GLN A 147 1.41 -2.42 5.26
N THR A 148 0.37 -1.65 5.04
CA THR A 148 0.26 -0.55 4.10
C THR A 148 0.70 0.74 4.78
N MET A 149 1.72 1.35 4.20
CA MET A 149 2.46 2.48 4.75
C MET A 149 2.10 3.80 4.08
N VAL A 150 1.68 3.68 2.81
CA VAL A 150 1.19 4.75 1.95
C VAL A 150 0.15 4.11 1.03
N ASN A 151 -0.98 4.77 0.85
CA ASN A 151 -1.96 4.43 -0.16
C ASN A 151 -2.58 5.72 -0.71
N ALA A 152 -2.16 6.09 -1.91
CA ALA A 152 -2.49 7.34 -2.56
C ALA A 152 -2.94 7.05 -4.00
N ASN A 153 -4.26 6.98 -4.19
CA ASN A 153 -4.91 6.77 -5.49
C ASN A 153 -5.51 8.06 -6.09
N PHE A 154 -5.25 9.20 -5.44
CA PHE A 154 -5.67 10.56 -5.82
C PHE A 154 -7.11 10.68 -6.35
N SER A 155 -8.02 9.82 -5.86
CA SER A 155 -9.42 9.79 -6.31
C SER A 155 -10.23 11.01 -5.82
N SER A 156 -9.71 11.71 -4.80
CA SER A 156 -10.26 12.94 -4.23
C SER A 156 -9.25 14.08 -4.31
N ILE A 157 -9.75 15.32 -4.34
CA ILE A 157 -8.91 16.51 -4.25
C ILE A 157 -8.18 16.58 -2.89
N GLY A 158 -6.93 17.04 -2.92
CA GLY A 158 -6.09 17.20 -1.73
C GLY A 158 -4.92 16.22 -1.72
N TYR A 159 -4.00 16.43 -0.78
CA TYR A 159 -2.85 15.55 -0.62
C TYR A 159 -3.20 14.40 0.34
N PRO A 160 -2.81 13.16 0.00
CA PRO A 160 -2.90 12.06 0.95
C PRO A 160 -1.94 12.34 2.12
N ASN A 161 -2.20 11.68 3.25
CA ASN A 161 -1.38 11.87 4.44
C ASN A 161 0.10 11.53 4.14
N GLY A 162 1.01 12.36 4.65
CA GLY A 162 2.45 12.26 4.42
C GLY A 162 2.95 12.79 3.07
N PHE A 163 2.06 13.12 2.13
CA PHE A 163 2.43 13.68 0.83
C PHE A 163 2.65 15.20 0.90
N ASN A 164 3.76 15.66 0.35
CA ASN A 164 4.10 17.08 0.26
C ASN A 164 4.62 17.42 -1.13
N SER A 165 4.17 18.54 -1.68
CA SER A 165 4.66 19.09 -2.95
C SER A 165 4.28 20.55 -3.04
N VAL A 166 5.19 21.37 -3.57
CA VAL A 166 4.95 22.79 -3.90
C VAL A 166 4.50 22.99 -5.34
N THR A 167 4.63 21.96 -6.18
CA THR A 167 4.34 22.03 -7.62
C THR A 167 3.13 21.21 -8.05
N ALA A 168 2.63 20.31 -7.18
CA ALA A 168 1.60 19.38 -7.58
C ALA A 168 0.27 20.07 -7.87
N THR A 169 -0.37 19.66 -8.96
CA THR A 169 -1.69 20.12 -9.37
C THR A 169 -2.60 18.94 -9.64
N TYR A 170 -3.81 18.98 -9.10
CA TYR A 170 -4.78 17.90 -9.25
C TYR A 170 -5.52 18.01 -10.58
N ASN A 171 -5.50 16.94 -11.39
CA ASN A 171 -6.34 16.83 -12.58
C ASN A 171 -7.68 16.18 -12.19
N LYS A 172 -8.74 16.98 -12.14
CA LYS A 172 -10.08 16.52 -11.74
C LYS A 172 -10.74 15.59 -12.76
N GLU A 173 -10.46 15.75 -14.05
CA GLU A 173 -11.10 14.97 -15.11
C GLU A 173 -10.60 13.53 -15.13
N MET A 174 -9.28 13.36 -14.92
CA MET A 174 -8.61 12.07 -15.00
C MET A 174 -8.21 11.48 -13.64
N GLN A 175 -8.43 12.23 -12.55
CA GLN A 175 -8.19 11.82 -11.15
C GLN A 175 -6.73 11.40 -10.86
N TYR A 176 -5.77 12.21 -11.28
CA TYR A 176 -4.34 12.03 -10.97
C TYR A 176 -3.68 13.36 -10.59
N MET A 177 -2.43 13.32 -10.12
CA MET A 177 -1.62 14.54 -9.87
C MET A 177 -0.64 14.79 -11.02
N ASN A 178 -0.55 16.03 -11.51
CA ASN A 178 0.65 16.47 -12.23
C ASN A 178 1.65 16.98 -11.20
N ILE A 179 2.86 16.44 -11.19
CA ILE A 179 3.91 16.71 -10.22
C ILE A 179 5.20 17.08 -10.93
N LYS A 180 6.00 17.96 -10.33
CA LYS A 180 7.40 18.18 -10.73
C LYS A 180 8.36 17.69 -9.67
N GLU A 181 7.92 17.71 -8.42
CA GLU A 181 8.56 17.07 -7.29
C GLU A 181 7.48 16.65 -6.28
N PHE A 182 7.82 15.71 -5.41
CA PHE A 182 7.10 15.50 -4.16
C PHE A 182 7.99 14.77 -3.15
N SER A 183 7.63 14.87 -1.87
CA SER A 183 8.05 13.90 -0.87
C SER A 183 6.85 13.18 -0.28
N GLN A 184 7.06 11.92 0.11
CA GLN A 184 6.07 11.09 0.76
C GLN A 184 6.71 10.45 1.99
N LYS A 185 6.21 10.83 3.17
CA LYS A 185 6.52 10.15 4.43
C LYS A 185 5.60 8.96 4.61
N THR A 186 6.14 7.84 5.06
CA THR A 186 5.33 6.69 5.47
C THR A 186 4.64 6.99 6.81
N TYR A 187 3.53 6.31 7.10
CA TYR A 187 2.83 6.49 8.38
C TYR A 187 3.64 6.06 9.60
N GLU A 188 4.53 5.09 9.42
CA GLU A 188 5.52 4.62 10.38
C GLU A 188 6.79 4.23 9.63
N ASP A 189 7.90 4.00 10.32
CA ASP A 189 9.11 3.50 9.66
C ASP A 189 8.91 2.04 9.23
N ILE A 190 9.31 1.69 8.01
CA ILE A 190 9.50 0.30 7.61
C ILE A 190 10.71 -0.23 8.39
N PRO A 191 10.56 -1.32 9.20
CA PRO A 191 11.67 -1.84 9.99
C PRO A 191 12.82 -2.38 9.13
N TYR A 192 14.02 -2.46 9.73
CA TYR A 192 15.15 -3.13 9.11
C TYR A 192 14.84 -4.60 8.79
N GLU A 193 15.58 -5.17 7.84
CA GLU A 193 15.48 -6.58 7.40
C GLU A 193 14.06 -7.03 7.01
N THR A 194 13.20 -6.08 6.63
CA THR A 194 11.80 -6.36 6.29
C THR A 194 11.58 -6.19 4.78
N PRO A 195 11.00 -7.19 4.10
CA PRO A 195 10.64 -7.06 2.69
C PRO A 195 9.60 -5.96 2.50
N PHE A 196 9.81 -5.11 1.49
CA PHE A 196 8.88 -4.02 1.17
C PHE A 196 8.76 -3.82 -0.35
N VAL A 197 7.64 -3.20 -0.73
CA VAL A 197 7.30 -2.87 -2.11
C VAL A 197 6.85 -1.42 -2.15
N ILE A 198 7.43 -0.67 -3.09
CA ILE A 198 6.96 0.66 -3.51
C ILE A 198 6.42 0.50 -4.92
N GLU A 199 5.16 0.86 -5.13
CA GLU A 199 4.52 0.88 -6.45
C GLU A 199 3.95 2.26 -6.72
N MET A 200 4.09 2.75 -7.94
CA MET A 200 3.43 3.97 -8.40
C MET A 200 3.32 3.99 -9.92
N ASN A 201 2.32 4.68 -10.44
CA ASN A 201 2.24 5.00 -11.86
C ASN A 201 2.85 6.38 -12.09
N LEU A 202 3.89 6.45 -12.91
CA LEU A 202 4.61 7.66 -13.28
C LEU A 202 4.71 7.77 -14.80
N ALA A 203 4.25 8.89 -15.34
CA ALA A 203 4.34 9.16 -16.78
C ALA A 203 4.85 10.58 -17.04
N PRO A 204 5.98 10.77 -17.73
CA PRO A 204 6.48 12.10 -18.08
C PRO A 204 5.53 12.79 -19.06
N GLU A 205 5.36 14.11 -18.94
CA GLU A 205 4.63 14.89 -19.95
C GLU A 205 5.47 15.16 -21.20
N THR A 206 6.79 15.25 -21.04
CA THR A 206 7.73 15.57 -22.11
C THR A 206 9.14 15.10 -21.76
N PHE A 207 9.99 14.92 -22.79
CA PHE A 207 11.43 14.69 -22.66
C PHE A 207 12.27 15.91 -23.04
N ASN A 208 11.68 17.12 -22.98
CA ASN A 208 12.38 18.37 -23.30
C ASN A 208 13.37 18.79 -22.18
N LEU A 209 14.38 17.94 -21.98
CA LEU A 209 15.41 18.07 -20.96
C LEU A 209 16.45 19.12 -21.37
N LYS A 210 17.01 19.79 -20.36
CA LYS A 210 18.12 20.74 -20.52
C LYS A 210 19.37 20.04 -21.07
N TYR A 211 19.75 18.93 -20.46
CA TYR A 211 20.93 18.17 -20.83
C TYR A 211 20.48 16.84 -21.44
N GLU A 212 20.94 16.57 -22.65
CA GLU A 212 20.71 15.30 -23.32
C GLU A 212 21.26 14.14 -22.48
N GLY A 213 20.53 13.03 -22.41
CA GLY A 213 20.89 11.87 -21.59
C GLY A 213 20.72 12.07 -20.08
N SER A 214 20.14 13.18 -19.61
CA SER A 214 19.74 13.32 -18.20
C SER A 214 18.49 12.51 -17.87
N PRO A 215 18.29 12.13 -16.59
CA PRO A 215 17.05 11.50 -16.19
C PRO A 215 15.91 12.51 -16.27
N PHE A 216 14.75 12.06 -16.71
CA PHE A 216 13.52 12.86 -16.65
C PHE A 216 12.86 12.80 -15.27
N LEU A 217 13.22 11.80 -14.46
CA LEU A 217 12.75 11.65 -13.08
C LEU A 217 13.79 10.90 -12.26
N SER A 218 14.00 11.36 -11.03
CA SER A 218 14.84 10.72 -10.02
C SER A 218 13.99 10.44 -8.79
N LEU A 219 13.97 9.19 -8.35
CA LEU A 219 13.32 8.71 -7.13
C LEU A 219 14.41 8.37 -6.10
N ASN A 220 14.42 9.07 -4.97
CA ASN A 220 15.27 8.77 -3.83
C ASN A 220 14.45 8.04 -2.76
N VAL A 221 14.86 6.82 -2.41
CA VAL A 221 14.28 6.07 -1.28
C VAL A 221 15.29 6.16 -0.14
N GLN A 222 14.89 6.79 0.96
CA GLN A 222 15.77 7.09 2.08
C GLN A 222 16.52 5.84 2.54
N ASN A 223 17.85 5.98 2.72
CA ASN A 223 18.78 4.92 3.13
C ASN A 223 18.92 3.71 2.18
N VAL A 224 18.10 3.60 1.14
CA VAL A 224 18.12 2.50 0.15
C VAL A 224 18.96 2.90 -1.06
N GLY A 225 18.60 4.01 -1.71
CA GLY A 225 19.29 4.50 -2.89
C GLY A 225 18.42 5.34 -3.81
N ARG A 226 18.99 5.71 -4.95
CA ARG A 226 18.37 6.56 -5.97
C ARG A 226 18.13 5.77 -7.25
N VAL A 227 16.88 5.76 -7.71
CA VAL A 227 16.49 5.26 -9.03
C VAL A 227 16.36 6.45 -9.97
N ASN A 228 17.04 6.39 -11.11
CA ASN A 228 16.93 7.41 -12.15
C ASN A 228 16.25 6.80 -13.38
N LEU A 229 15.28 7.52 -13.94
CA LEU A 229 14.53 7.12 -15.12
C LEU A 229 14.94 8.01 -16.29
N TYR A 230 15.40 7.39 -17.38
CA TYR A 230 15.85 8.04 -18.60
C TYR A 230 14.93 7.65 -19.77
N GLN A 231 15.08 8.33 -20.90
CA GLN A 231 14.30 8.00 -22.10
C GLN A 231 14.65 6.61 -22.66
N ASP A 232 15.88 6.14 -22.45
CA ASP A 232 16.47 4.95 -23.07
C ASP A 232 16.93 3.88 -22.06
N LYS A 233 16.88 4.18 -20.75
CA LYS A 233 17.32 3.26 -19.70
C LYS A 233 16.72 3.60 -18.35
N LEU A 234 16.90 2.68 -17.40
CA LEU A 234 16.75 2.96 -15.97
C LEU A 234 18.06 2.65 -15.24
N SER A 235 18.35 3.39 -14.18
CA SER A 235 19.54 3.14 -13.36
C SER A 235 19.25 3.18 -11.87
N PHE A 236 20.13 2.56 -11.10
CA PHE A 236 20.07 2.54 -9.65
C PHE A 236 21.45 2.78 -9.05
N LEU A 237 21.50 3.72 -8.10
CA LEU A 237 22.66 3.98 -7.25
C LEU A 237 22.28 3.65 -5.81
N ARG A 238 22.95 2.67 -5.20
CA ARG A 238 22.77 2.35 -3.78
C ARG A 238 23.18 3.53 -2.90
N SER A 239 22.45 3.75 -1.81
CA SER A 239 22.79 4.77 -0.82
C SER A 239 24.24 4.61 -0.31
N GLY A 240 24.96 5.73 -0.16
CA GLY A 240 26.34 5.77 0.30
C GLY A 240 27.41 5.35 -0.73
N HIS A 241 27.02 4.97 -1.95
CA HIS A 241 27.95 4.63 -3.03
C HIS A 241 28.19 5.81 -3.99
N GLN A 242 29.21 5.69 -4.85
CA GLN A 242 29.61 6.74 -5.78
C GLN A 242 28.95 6.54 -7.15
N GLU A 243 28.90 7.58 -7.99
CA GLU A 243 28.29 7.51 -9.33
C GLU A 243 28.89 6.43 -10.26
N GLN A 244 30.11 5.98 -9.98
CA GLN A 244 30.75 4.87 -10.70
C GLN A 244 30.18 3.48 -10.37
N ASP A 245 29.44 3.36 -9.27
CA ASP A 245 28.82 2.12 -8.80
C ASP A 245 27.37 1.97 -9.31
N VAL A 246 26.93 2.88 -10.19
CA VAL A 246 25.61 2.84 -10.81
C VAL A 246 25.46 1.59 -11.65
N ILE A 247 24.33 0.90 -11.46
CA ILE A 247 23.90 -0.19 -12.35
C ILE A 247 22.76 0.28 -13.23
N GLU A 248 22.73 -0.20 -14.48
CA GLU A 248 21.81 0.27 -15.51
C GLU A 248 21.16 -0.88 -16.26
N ALA A 249 19.93 -0.65 -16.74
CA ALA A 249 19.24 -1.52 -17.67
C ALA A 249 18.67 -0.69 -18.83
N ASN A 250 19.17 -0.93 -20.04
CA ASN A 250 18.71 -0.24 -21.24
C ASN A 250 17.34 -0.76 -21.70
N TYR A 251 16.52 0.14 -22.20
CA TYR A 251 15.32 -0.18 -22.95
C TYR A 251 15.68 -0.74 -24.33
N ASP A 252 14.71 -1.40 -24.97
CA ASP A 252 14.94 -1.90 -26.33
C ASP A 252 15.00 -0.76 -27.35
N ASP A 253 14.20 0.28 -27.12
CA ASP A 253 14.11 1.49 -27.93
C ASP A 253 13.98 2.72 -27.01
N GLU A 254 14.34 3.89 -27.54
CA GLU A 254 14.03 5.18 -26.90
C GLU A 254 12.52 5.34 -26.73
N LYS A 255 12.10 5.63 -25.50
CA LYS A 255 10.69 5.82 -25.17
C LYS A 255 10.19 7.19 -25.59
N GLN A 256 8.90 7.28 -25.82
CA GLN A 256 8.14 8.52 -26.04
C GLN A 256 7.15 8.72 -24.89
N PRO A 257 6.75 9.97 -24.56
CA PRO A 257 5.79 10.22 -23.47
C PRO A 257 4.48 9.43 -23.63
N SER A 258 4.04 9.21 -24.87
CA SER A 258 2.86 8.42 -25.22
C SER A 258 2.95 6.93 -24.88
N ASP A 259 4.16 6.39 -24.67
CA ASP A 259 4.36 5.01 -24.26
C ASP A 259 3.94 4.79 -22.81
N PHE A 260 4.00 5.85 -22.00
CA PHE A 260 3.62 5.84 -20.58
C PHE A 260 2.17 6.27 -20.38
N PHE A 261 1.67 7.21 -21.18
CA PHE A 261 0.33 7.76 -21.02
C PHE A 261 -0.33 8.14 -22.36
N ASP A 262 -1.51 7.60 -22.61
CA ASP A 262 -2.36 7.95 -23.75
C ASP A 262 -3.82 7.77 -23.36
N ASN A 263 -4.45 8.87 -22.94
CA ASN A 263 -5.78 8.88 -22.30
C ASN A 263 -5.91 7.93 -21.09
N GLY A 264 -4.78 7.64 -20.43
CA GLY A 264 -4.69 6.70 -19.31
C GLY A 264 -3.25 6.19 -19.15
N PHE A 265 -2.92 5.77 -17.93
CA PHE A 265 -1.63 5.15 -17.62
C PHE A 265 -1.48 3.80 -18.33
N LYS A 266 -0.38 3.62 -19.06
CA LYS A 266 0.01 2.36 -19.70
C LYS A 266 0.91 1.54 -18.78
N THR A 267 1.10 0.26 -19.09
CA THR A 267 1.97 -0.64 -18.31
C THR A 267 3.39 -0.10 -18.11
N ASP A 268 3.93 0.60 -19.11
CA ASP A 268 5.28 1.19 -19.04
C ASP A 268 5.40 2.30 -17.99
N SER A 269 4.29 2.91 -17.58
CA SER A 269 4.27 3.91 -16.50
C SER A 269 4.36 3.29 -15.10
N LYS A 270 4.21 1.98 -14.95
CA LYS A 270 4.23 1.34 -13.63
C LYS A 270 5.67 1.18 -13.15
N LEU A 271 6.06 1.95 -12.14
CA LEU A 271 7.28 1.77 -11.37
C LEU A 271 7.01 0.81 -10.20
N VAL A 272 7.82 -0.24 -10.10
CA VAL A 272 7.78 -1.18 -8.98
C VAL A 272 9.19 -1.37 -8.45
N LEU A 273 9.38 -1.14 -7.15
CA LEU A 273 10.61 -1.38 -6.43
C LEU A 273 10.32 -2.38 -5.31
N GLU A 274 10.95 -3.55 -5.38
CA GLU A 274 10.77 -4.68 -4.48
C GLU A 274 12.09 -4.97 -3.77
N ALA A 275 12.13 -4.74 -2.46
CA ALA A 275 13.25 -5.13 -1.62
C ALA A 275 12.91 -6.40 -0.84
N ASP A 276 13.85 -7.33 -0.74
CA ASP A 276 13.61 -8.65 -0.16
C ASP A 276 13.87 -8.75 1.36
N GLY A 277 14.28 -7.64 1.99
CA GLY A 277 14.70 -7.62 3.40
C GLY A 277 16.09 -8.21 3.65
N ARG A 278 16.83 -8.60 2.60
CA ARG A 278 18.11 -9.35 2.67
C ARG A 278 19.11 -8.83 1.64
N ASP A 279 19.28 -7.51 1.62
CA ASP A 279 20.20 -6.77 0.76
C ASP A 279 19.93 -6.83 -0.76
N SER A 280 18.86 -7.47 -1.25
CA SER A 280 18.52 -7.47 -2.68
C SER A 280 17.34 -6.56 -3.00
N ILE A 281 17.44 -5.86 -4.14
CA ILE A 281 16.39 -4.99 -4.65
C ILE A 281 16.14 -5.24 -6.14
N SER A 282 14.87 -5.26 -6.53
CA SER A 282 14.39 -5.43 -7.89
C SER A 282 13.58 -4.22 -8.30
N ILE A 283 13.99 -3.54 -9.36
CA ILE A 283 13.34 -2.33 -9.86
C ILE A 283 12.79 -2.62 -11.26
N ARG A 284 11.53 -2.29 -11.51
CA ARG A 284 10.86 -2.47 -12.80
C ARG A 284 10.21 -1.18 -13.25
N TYR A 285 10.47 -0.80 -14.50
CA TYR A 285 9.86 0.36 -15.17
C TYR A 285 10.01 0.23 -16.68
N ALA A 286 9.06 0.75 -17.46
CA ALA A 286 9.08 0.71 -18.93
C ALA A 286 9.33 -0.70 -19.54
N GLY A 287 8.82 -1.75 -18.89
CA GLY A 287 8.98 -3.14 -19.30
C GLY A 287 10.36 -3.76 -19.01
N LYS A 288 11.30 -3.02 -18.42
CA LYS A 288 12.62 -3.54 -18.01
C LYS A 288 12.69 -3.79 -16.51
N LYS A 289 13.58 -4.73 -16.16
CA LYS A 289 13.90 -5.11 -14.78
C LYS A 289 15.39 -4.94 -14.53
N LEU A 290 15.73 -4.22 -13.47
CA LEU A 290 17.08 -4.07 -12.93
C LEU A 290 17.12 -4.77 -11.58
N ILE A 291 18.20 -5.51 -11.30
CA ILE A 291 18.43 -6.16 -10.01
C ILE A 291 19.71 -5.58 -9.44
N GLY A 292 19.64 -5.10 -8.21
CA GLY A 292 20.75 -4.51 -7.49
C GLY A 292 20.81 -4.97 -6.05
N MET A 293 21.69 -4.32 -5.29
CA MET A 293 21.83 -4.53 -3.86
C MET A 293 21.53 -3.25 -3.09
N TYR A 294 21.02 -3.38 -1.87
CA TYR A 294 20.85 -2.28 -0.92
C TYR A 294 21.40 -2.67 0.46
N ASN A 295 21.26 -1.81 1.48
CA ASN A 295 21.57 -2.17 2.87
C ASN A 295 20.25 -2.49 3.59
N SER A 296 19.99 -3.75 3.98
CA SER A 296 18.77 -4.11 4.71
C SER A 296 18.78 -3.70 6.18
N ASN A 297 19.93 -3.30 6.74
CA ASN A 297 20.07 -2.85 8.12
C ASN A 297 19.68 -1.37 8.33
N VAL A 298 18.75 -0.86 7.55
CA VAL A 298 18.26 0.52 7.61
C VAL A 298 16.75 0.54 7.67
N THR A 299 16.19 1.58 8.28
CA THR A 299 14.76 1.87 8.18
C THR A 299 14.48 2.72 6.95
N VAL A 300 13.27 2.58 6.42
CA VAL A 300 12.76 3.42 5.32
C VAL A 300 11.57 4.19 5.85
N SER A 301 11.62 5.53 5.80
CA SER A 301 10.50 6.37 6.24
C SER A 301 10.09 7.45 5.25
N GLU A 302 10.88 7.67 4.21
CA GLU A 302 10.60 8.72 3.22
C GLU A 302 11.01 8.33 1.81
N ILE A 303 10.21 8.79 0.86
CA ILE A 303 10.42 8.71 -0.57
C ILE A 303 10.39 10.14 -1.11
N GLU A 304 11.39 10.51 -1.90
CA GLU A 304 11.46 11.81 -2.57
C GLU A 304 11.54 11.60 -4.07
N VAL A 305 10.83 12.44 -4.83
CA VAL A 305 10.87 12.43 -6.29
C VAL A 305 11.15 13.84 -6.79
N ALA A 306 12.05 13.94 -7.76
CA ALA A 306 12.31 15.18 -8.48
C ALA A 306 12.36 14.89 -9.99
N GLY A 307 11.66 15.71 -10.77
CA GLY A 307 11.77 15.71 -12.22
C GLY A 307 13.13 16.19 -12.69
N GLY A 308 13.52 15.79 -13.90
CA GLY A 308 14.71 16.30 -14.57
C GLY A 308 14.60 17.80 -14.86
N VAL A 309 15.73 18.49 -15.03
CA VAL A 309 15.73 19.92 -15.35
C VAL A 309 15.29 20.14 -16.80
N SER A 310 14.25 20.94 -17.01
CA SER A 310 13.75 21.29 -18.34
C SER A 310 14.60 22.36 -19.02
N ARG A 311 14.49 22.50 -20.35
CA ARG A 311 15.16 23.58 -21.10
C ARG A 311 14.79 24.99 -20.63
N GLN A 312 13.62 25.19 -20.02
CA GLN A 312 13.18 26.49 -19.51
C GLN A 312 14.14 27.05 -18.44
N ALA A 313 14.83 26.18 -17.69
CA ALA A 313 15.85 26.61 -16.72
C ALA A 313 17.07 27.31 -17.38
N ILE A 314 17.31 27.10 -18.68
CA ILE A 314 18.37 27.82 -19.43
C ILE A 314 17.99 29.30 -19.58
N GLU A 315 16.73 29.57 -19.92
CA GLU A 315 16.22 30.91 -20.20
C GLU A 315 16.19 31.75 -18.92
N GLU A 316 15.78 31.14 -17.82
CA GLU A 316 15.58 31.80 -16.52
C GLU A 316 16.83 31.78 -15.62
N LYS A 317 17.88 31.05 -15.99
CA LYS A 317 19.16 30.92 -15.24
C LYS A 317 19.01 30.51 -13.77
N ASP A 318 18.00 29.69 -13.45
CA ASP A 318 17.78 29.14 -12.12
C ASP A 318 17.45 27.65 -12.23
N GLU A 319 18.40 26.79 -11.90
CA GLU A 319 18.24 25.33 -11.98
C GLU A 319 17.67 24.72 -10.70
N THR A 320 17.52 25.52 -9.65
CA THR A 320 17.08 25.05 -8.33
C THR A 320 15.58 25.21 -8.11
N ASN A 321 14.92 26.03 -8.93
CA ASN A 321 13.49 26.26 -8.84
C ASN A 321 12.71 25.04 -9.38
N PRO A 322 11.91 24.37 -8.53
CA PRO A 322 11.15 23.17 -8.92
C PRO A 322 10.16 23.41 -10.06
N ASN A 323 9.77 24.67 -10.32
CA ASN A 323 8.91 25.00 -11.45
C ASN A 323 9.57 24.74 -12.81
N TYR A 324 10.89 24.60 -12.88
CA TYR A 324 11.60 24.29 -14.11
C TYR A 324 11.95 22.81 -14.25
N PHE A 325 11.47 21.95 -13.36
CA PHE A 325 11.58 20.50 -13.55
C PHE A 325 10.50 19.98 -14.52
N ILE A 326 10.79 18.85 -15.15
CA ILE A 326 9.85 18.14 -16.02
C ILE A 326 8.64 17.72 -15.20
N SER A 327 7.45 18.03 -15.73
CA SER A 327 6.18 17.58 -15.16
C SER A 327 5.93 16.11 -15.48
N ASN A 328 5.42 15.38 -14.49
CA ASN A 328 5.07 13.97 -14.57
C ASN A 328 3.65 13.78 -14.02
N LYS A 329 2.90 12.86 -14.60
CA LYS A 329 1.62 12.39 -14.04
C LYS A 329 1.92 11.31 -13.01
N LEU A 330 1.30 11.40 -11.83
CA LEU A 330 1.41 10.46 -10.73
C LEU A 330 0.03 9.92 -10.33
N ASP A 331 -0.07 8.60 -10.20
CA ASP A 331 -1.22 7.92 -9.59
C ASP A 331 -0.81 6.62 -8.89
N ASN A 332 -1.70 6.07 -8.04
CA ASN A 332 -1.58 4.78 -7.36
C ASN A 332 -0.27 4.56 -6.59
N LEU A 333 0.22 5.60 -5.89
CA LEU A 333 1.36 5.48 -5.00
C LEU A 333 0.99 4.60 -3.80
N THR A 334 1.57 3.41 -3.75
CA THR A 334 1.37 2.44 -2.68
C THR A 334 2.71 2.00 -2.14
N VAL A 335 2.84 2.01 -0.82
CA VAL A 335 4.01 1.46 -0.13
C VAL A 335 3.52 0.45 0.88
N PHE A 336 4.10 -0.74 0.90
CA PHE A 336 3.77 -1.75 1.89
C PHE A 336 4.96 -2.62 2.24
N TYR A 337 4.95 -3.19 3.44
CA TYR A 337 5.89 -4.23 3.86
C TYR A 337 5.15 -5.49 4.29
N THR A 338 5.86 -6.61 4.38
CA THR A 338 5.31 -7.87 4.88
C THR A 338 6.12 -8.38 6.07
N LYS A 339 5.47 -8.61 7.21
CA LYS A 339 6.12 -9.07 8.46
C LYS A 339 5.22 -9.99 9.28
#